data_AF-A0A836QFY1-F1
#
_entry.id   AF-A0A836QFY1-F1
#
_cell.length_a   1.000
_cell.length_b   1.000
_cell.length_c   1.000
_cell.angle_alpha   90.00
_cell.angle_beta   90.00
_cell.angle_gamma   90.00
#
_symmetry.space_group_name_H-M   'P 1'
#
loop_
_entity.id
_entity.type
_entity.pdbx_description
1 polymer ?
#
loop_
_entity_poly.entity_id
_entity_poly.type
_entity_poly.pdbx_seq_one_letter_code
_entity_poly.pdbx_strand_id
1 'polypeptide(L)'
;MKQSWKSLLILAFIAVAVFHLAPTFEFYNMAVSERESLQLREPSRYYELRKDAINLGLDLQGGIHLVMEVDVEGLSVEEATDAVARAQEVIRNRVDQFGVAEPTIQRQGDTRIIVELPGLQDVERAKNLIGQTALLEFQLVEPEVDRDRILQRISGVLAARAAEREAKEGTERGASAASAEEAEEKAPSLFGDVEGDEAESDSGTPPGATLASLLQKVGREVAVGKRELAAVKTLLRAPRAQEIIPNDVEFLFSSKPEGDTGDQYYILYLVQKVPKMTGAMIADASVSIGQSVEYLNQPIVDLLTTEEGVRVFKQVTGNYIDERLAIVLDGSVYSAPTIQSKIMNGRSIITGSGDEAEAKDLAIVLRAGALPAKVEIIEDRTVGPSLGRDSIEDGKTAALISMALIALFMLLYY
;
A
#
# COMPACT_ATOMS: atom_id res chain seq x y z
N MET A 1 -42.66 28.19 -50.19
CA MET A 1 -41.71 28.85 -49.26
C MET A 1 -42.02 28.65 -47.76
N LYS A 2 -42.88 27.71 -47.33
CA LYS A 2 -43.24 27.54 -45.90
C LYS A 2 -42.40 26.52 -45.10
N GLN A 3 -41.44 25.83 -45.71
CA GLN A 3 -40.63 24.78 -45.04
C GLN A 3 -39.13 25.10 -44.87
N SER A 4 -38.61 26.20 -45.42
CA SER A 4 -37.17 26.50 -45.42
C SER A 4 -36.56 26.70 -44.03
N TRP A 5 -37.34 27.20 -43.06
CA TRP A 5 -36.88 27.37 -41.68
C TRP A 5 -36.73 26.04 -40.94
N LYS A 6 -37.55 25.02 -41.28
CA LYS A 6 -37.45 23.68 -40.68
C LYS A 6 -36.20 22.94 -41.16
N SER A 7 -35.89 23.03 -42.45
CA SER A 7 -34.64 22.47 -43.01
C SER A 7 -33.40 23.17 -42.42
N LEU A 8 -33.46 24.49 -42.21
CA LEU A 8 -32.40 25.23 -41.52
C LEU A 8 -32.22 24.77 -40.07
N LEU A 9 -33.31 24.55 -39.33
CA LEU A 9 -33.24 24.01 -37.97
C LEU A 9 -32.65 22.60 -37.91
N ILE A 10 -33.05 21.72 -38.82
CA ILE A 10 -32.50 20.35 -38.89
C ILE A 10 -31.00 20.41 -39.18
N LEU A 11 -30.57 21.23 -40.15
CA LEU A 11 -29.17 21.38 -40.49
C LEU A 11 -28.35 21.96 -39.33
N ALA A 12 -28.91 22.95 -38.62
CA ALA A 12 -28.28 23.53 -37.43
C ALA A 12 -28.15 22.49 -36.32
N PHE A 13 -29.18 21.66 -36.09
CA PHE A 13 -29.12 20.59 -35.10
C PHE A 13 -28.09 19.53 -35.43
N ILE A 14 -27.99 19.13 -36.71
CA ILE A 14 -26.95 18.21 -37.19
C ILE A 14 -25.55 18.84 -37.00
N ALA A 15 -25.38 20.12 -37.34
CA ALA A 15 -24.10 20.80 -37.15
C ALA A 15 -23.69 20.85 -35.67
N VAL A 16 -24.63 21.14 -34.76
CA VAL A 16 -24.39 21.10 -33.30
C VAL A 16 -24.04 19.69 -32.83
N ALA A 17 -24.75 18.67 -33.31
CA ALA A 17 -24.46 17.27 -32.95
C ALA A 17 -23.07 16.83 -33.42
N VAL A 18 -22.69 17.16 -34.66
CA VAL A 18 -21.35 16.88 -35.20
C VAL A 18 -20.28 17.64 -34.44
N PHE A 19 -20.53 18.91 -34.08
CA PHE A 19 -19.62 19.71 -33.28
C PHE A 19 -19.34 19.08 -31.90
N HIS A 20 -20.37 18.57 -31.21
CA HIS A 20 -20.19 17.86 -29.94
C HIS A 20 -19.56 16.47 -30.07
N LEU A 21 -19.69 15.80 -31.22
CA LEU A 21 -19.07 14.49 -31.46
C LEU A 21 -17.62 14.57 -31.95
N ALA A 22 -17.22 15.70 -32.53
CA ALA A 22 -15.88 15.86 -33.12
C ALA A 22 -14.73 15.60 -32.12
N PRO A 23 -14.76 16.09 -30.85
CA PRO A 23 -13.72 15.79 -29.87
C PRO A 23 -13.58 14.29 -29.58
N THR A 24 -14.70 13.58 -29.50
CA THR A 24 -14.72 12.12 -29.28
C THR A 24 -14.00 11.40 -30.42
N PHE A 25 -14.28 11.79 -31.66
CA PHE A 25 -13.64 11.17 -32.82
C PHE A 25 -12.14 11.49 -32.87
N GLU A 26 -11.75 12.74 -32.60
CA GLU A 26 -10.33 13.17 -32.56
C GLU A 26 -9.56 12.40 -31.48
N PHE A 27 -10.12 12.29 -30.27
CA PHE A 27 -9.45 11.64 -29.14
C PHE A 27 -9.28 10.11 -29.33
N TYR A 28 -10.33 9.41 -29.79
CA TYR A 28 -10.29 7.94 -29.90
C TYR A 28 -9.68 7.41 -31.20
N ASN A 29 -9.59 8.21 -32.28
CA ASN A 29 -8.81 7.82 -33.46
C ASN A 29 -7.30 8.08 -33.30
N MET A 30 -6.91 8.90 -32.32
CA MET A 30 -5.52 9.18 -32.04
C MET A 30 -4.82 7.91 -31.52
N ALA A 31 -3.64 7.61 -32.08
CA ALA A 31 -2.81 6.51 -31.60
C ALA A 31 -2.41 6.74 -30.12
N VAL A 32 -2.16 5.67 -29.37
CA VAL A 32 -1.77 5.77 -27.95
C VAL A 32 -0.52 6.64 -27.78
N SER A 33 0.49 6.45 -28.63
CA SER A 33 1.73 7.25 -28.64
C SER A 33 1.50 8.72 -28.96
N GLU A 34 0.51 9.03 -29.80
CA GLU A 34 0.15 10.41 -30.14
C GLU A 34 -0.59 11.08 -28.98
N ARG A 35 -1.46 10.35 -28.27
CA ARG A 35 -2.11 10.81 -27.03
C ARG A 35 -1.10 11.10 -25.92
N GLU A 36 -0.14 10.20 -25.72
CA GLU A 36 0.95 10.41 -24.76
C GLU A 36 1.80 11.63 -25.13
N SER A 37 2.13 11.79 -26.42
CA SER A 37 2.86 12.96 -26.89
C SER A 37 2.08 14.27 -26.70
N LEU A 38 0.75 14.24 -26.87
CA LEU A 38 -0.12 15.39 -26.65
C LEU A 38 -0.20 15.74 -25.16
N GLN A 39 -0.27 14.73 -24.28
CA GLN A 39 -0.24 14.92 -22.83
C GLN A 39 1.06 15.60 -22.38
N LEU A 40 2.19 15.27 -23.00
CA LEU A 40 3.49 15.86 -22.69
C LEU A 40 3.69 17.25 -23.30
N ARG A 41 3.21 17.49 -24.53
CA ARG A 41 3.44 18.75 -25.27
C ARG A 41 2.41 19.83 -24.94
N GLU A 42 1.13 19.46 -24.90
CA GLU A 42 0.00 20.37 -24.70
C GLU A 42 -1.00 19.78 -23.69
N PRO A 43 -0.66 19.74 -22.38
CA PRO A 43 -1.47 19.10 -21.36
C PRO A 43 -2.89 19.70 -21.25
N SER A 44 -3.05 21.00 -21.46
CA SER A 44 -4.36 21.67 -21.46
C SER A 44 -5.27 21.17 -22.57
N ARG A 45 -4.73 21.02 -23.79
CA ARG A 45 -5.48 20.54 -24.94
C ARG A 45 -5.85 19.07 -24.79
N TYR A 46 -4.92 18.25 -24.28
CA TYR A 46 -5.21 16.86 -23.94
C TYR A 46 -6.39 16.76 -22.96
N TYR A 47 -6.37 17.57 -21.90
CA TYR A 47 -7.44 17.60 -20.89
C TYR A 47 -8.78 18.04 -21.49
N GLU A 48 -8.83 19.08 -22.32
CA GLU A 48 -10.04 19.55 -22.99
C GLU A 48 -10.62 18.49 -23.95
N LEU A 49 -9.80 17.91 -24.83
CA LEU A 49 -10.27 16.85 -25.74
C LEU A 49 -10.82 15.64 -24.98
N ARG A 50 -10.13 15.23 -23.91
CA ARG A 50 -10.56 14.10 -23.08
C ARG A 50 -11.87 14.40 -22.37
N LYS A 51 -11.99 15.60 -21.80
CA LYS A 51 -13.19 16.05 -21.07
C LYS A 51 -14.42 16.14 -21.96
N ASP A 52 -14.24 16.57 -23.20
CA ASP A 52 -15.33 16.72 -24.16
C ASP A 52 -15.62 15.43 -24.96
N ALA A 53 -14.76 14.40 -24.82
CA ALA A 53 -14.99 13.09 -25.41
C ALA A 53 -16.02 12.27 -24.62
N ILE A 54 -16.72 11.36 -25.30
CA ILE A 54 -17.63 10.41 -24.63
C ILE A 54 -16.84 9.50 -23.69
N ASN A 55 -17.21 9.49 -22.41
CA ASN A 55 -16.64 8.59 -21.43
C ASN A 55 -17.08 7.15 -21.71
N LEU A 56 -16.11 6.24 -21.81
CA LEU A 56 -16.37 4.81 -21.95
C LEU A 56 -16.32 4.16 -20.57
N GLY A 57 -17.24 3.25 -20.29
CA GLY A 57 -17.24 2.48 -19.04
C GLY A 57 -16.08 1.49 -18.96
N LEU A 58 -15.94 0.87 -17.78
CA LEU A 58 -14.92 -0.14 -17.48
C LEU A 58 -14.85 -1.27 -18.52
N ASP A 59 -16.00 -1.74 -18.98
CA ASP A 59 -16.08 -2.85 -19.95
C ASP A 59 -15.49 -2.50 -21.33
N LEU A 60 -15.40 -1.20 -21.66
CA LEU A 60 -14.95 -0.70 -22.95
C LEU A 60 -13.55 -0.05 -22.88
N GLN A 61 -13.21 0.58 -21.75
CA GLN A 61 -11.89 1.19 -21.53
C GLN A 61 -10.88 0.25 -20.86
N GLY A 62 -11.35 -0.84 -20.24
CA GLY A 62 -10.57 -1.59 -19.27
C GLY A 62 -10.35 -0.80 -17.97
N GLY A 63 -9.77 -1.45 -16.98
CA GLY A 63 -9.53 -0.88 -15.65
C GLY A 63 -9.81 -1.89 -14.54
N ILE A 64 -10.15 -1.38 -13.35
CA ILE A 64 -10.40 -2.20 -12.16
C ILE A 64 -11.71 -1.79 -11.48
N HIS A 65 -12.49 -2.78 -11.05
CA HIS A 65 -13.61 -2.66 -10.13
C HIS A 65 -13.25 -3.38 -8.83
N LEU A 66 -13.18 -2.63 -7.75
CA LEU A 66 -12.89 -3.12 -6.40
C LEU A 66 -14.12 -2.98 -5.53
N VAL A 67 -14.44 -4.02 -4.78
CA VAL A 67 -15.33 -3.91 -3.63
C VAL A 67 -14.49 -4.07 -2.37
N MET A 68 -14.48 -3.01 -1.57
CA MET A 68 -13.70 -2.89 -0.36
C MET A 68 -14.63 -2.90 0.86
N GLU A 69 -14.26 -3.62 1.91
CA GLU A 69 -14.98 -3.70 3.18
C GLU A 69 -14.16 -3.05 4.28
N VAL A 70 -14.75 -2.07 4.97
CA VAL A 70 -14.12 -1.38 6.09
C VAL A 70 -14.34 -2.20 7.35
N ASP A 71 -13.27 -2.52 8.05
CA ASP A 71 -13.32 -3.18 9.35
C ASP A 71 -13.93 -2.23 10.39
N VAL A 72 -15.12 -2.59 10.87
CA VAL A 72 -15.89 -1.80 11.84
C VAL A 72 -16.07 -2.55 13.17
N GLU A 73 -15.26 -3.58 13.41
CA GLU A 73 -15.33 -4.34 14.66
C GLU A 73 -15.11 -3.44 15.88
N GLY A 74 -16.05 -3.46 16.82
CA GLY A 74 -15.99 -2.66 18.04
C GLY A 74 -16.43 -1.20 17.91
N LEU A 75 -16.85 -0.75 16.73
CA LEU A 75 -17.42 0.59 16.52
C LEU A 75 -18.95 0.60 16.73
N SER A 76 -19.47 1.72 17.21
CA SER A 76 -20.92 1.98 17.14
C SER A 76 -21.38 2.20 15.70
N VAL A 77 -22.69 2.09 15.44
CA VAL A 77 -23.27 2.28 14.08
C VAL A 77 -22.96 3.66 13.50
N GLU A 78 -22.91 4.69 14.36
CA GLU A 78 -22.58 6.07 13.97
C GLU A 78 -21.09 6.21 13.62
N GLU A 79 -20.21 5.66 14.46
CA GLU A 79 -18.76 5.64 14.22
C GLU A 79 -18.39 4.82 12.99
N ALA A 80 -19.06 3.70 12.76
CA ALA A 80 -18.88 2.88 11.56
C ALA A 80 -19.25 3.66 10.29
N THR A 81 -20.37 4.39 10.32
CA THR A 81 -20.80 5.21 9.18
C THR A 81 -19.82 6.35 8.91
N ASP A 82 -19.34 7.02 9.96
CA ASP A 82 -18.32 8.07 9.85
C ASP A 82 -16.97 7.53 9.36
N ALA A 83 -16.54 6.37 9.86
CA ALA A 83 -15.32 5.70 9.40
C ALA A 83 -15.39 5.36 7.90
N VAL A 84 -16.53 4.85 7.42
CA VAL A 84 -16.73 4.58 5.99
C VAL A 84 -16.73 5.87 5.17
N ALA A 85 -17.35 6.94 5.65
CA ALA A 85 -17.34 8.24 4.96
C ALA A 85 -15.92 8.83 4.86
N ARG A 86 -15.15 8.78 5.95
CA ARG A 86 -13.74 9.20 5.97
C ARG A 86 -12.88 8.32 5.08
N ALA A 87 -13.05 7.00 5.12
CA ALA A 87 -12.35 6.08 4.22
C ALA A 87 -12.66 6.39 2.75
N GLN A 88 -13.92 6.69 2.41
CA GLN A 88 -14.31 7.10 1.07
C GLN A 88 -13.59 8.39 0.62
N GLU A 89 -13.45 9.38 1.50
CA GLU A 89 -12.73 10.62 1.20
C GLU A 89 -11.22 10.38 1.01
N VAL A 90 -10.59 9.59 1.88
CA VAL A 90 -9.18 9.22 1.75
C VAL A 90 -8.92 8.48 0.45
N ILE A 91 -9.76 7.48 0.11
CA ILE A 91 -9.65 6.72 -1.15
C ILE A 91 -9.80 7.65 -2.34
N ARG A 92 -10.77 8.57 -2.33
CA ARG A 92 -10.95 9.56 -3.39
C ARG A 92 -9.71 10.42 -3.59
N ASN A 93 -9.17 10.97 -2.50
CA ASN A 93 -7.97 11.79 -2.56
C ASN A 93 -6.75 11.01 -3.11
N ARG A 94 -6.60 9.72 -2.79
CA ARG A 94 -5.53 8.88 -3.36
C ARG A 94 -5.73 8.61 -4.85
N VAL A 95 -6.95 8.28 -5.23
CA VAL A 95 -7.31 7.97 -6.62
C VAL A 95 -7.14 9.19 -7.52
N ASP A 96 -7.53 10.38 -7.07
CA ASP A 96 -7.39 11.62 -7.84
C ASP A 96 -5.90 11.91 -8.22
N GLN A 97 -4.95 11.45 -7.41
CA GLN A 97 -3.52 11.62 -7.65
C GLN A 97 -2.95 10.66 -8.72
N PHE A 98 -3.68 9.58 -9.06
CA PHE A 98 -3.29 8.68 -10.15
C PHE A 98 -3.59 9.24 -11.54
N GLY A 99 -4.38 10.31 -11.64
CA GLY A 99 -4.77 10.88 -12.93
C GLY A 99 -5.71 9.99 -13.75
N VAL A 100 -6.36 9.02 -13.10
CA VAL A 100 -7.44 8.21 -13.70
C VAL A 100 -8.59 9.12 -14.14
N ALA A 101 -9.28 8.75 -15.22
CA ALA A 101 -10.46 9.50 -15.66
C ALA A 101 -11.60 9.16 -14.72
N GLU A 102 -12.22 10.19 -14.14
CA GLU A 102 -13.54 10.10 -13.52
C GLU A 102 -13.76 8.83 -12.68
N PRO A 103 -12.98 8.65 -11.61
CA PRO A 103 -13.12 7.48 -10.75
C PRO A 103 -14.52 7.46 -10.13
N THR A 104 -15.16 6.29 -10.15
CA THR A 104 -16.44 6.11 -9.46
C THR A 104 -16.17 5.51 -8.10
N ILE A 105 -16.43 6.28 -7.05
CA ILE A 105 -16.24 5.85 -5.67
C ILE A 105 -17.57 6.02 -4.94
N GLN A 106 -18.21 4.90 -4.62
CA GLN A 106 -19.54 4.87 -4.05
C GLN A 106 -19.59 3.95 -2.84
N ARG A 107 -20.36 4.34 -1.81
CA ARG A 107 -20.67 3.45 -0.69
C ARG A 107 -21.70 2.42 -1.13
N GLN A 108 -21.48 1.15 -0.79
CA GLN A 108 -22.41 0.04 -0.99
C GLN A 108 -22.83 -0.53 0.36
N GLY A 109 -24.11 -0.36 0.73
CA GLY A 109 -24.58 -0.77 2.06
C GLY A 109 -23.90 0.01 3.18
N ASP A 110 -23.70 -0.63 4.34
CA ASP A 110 -23.23 0.07 5.54
C ASP A 110 -21.70 0.10 5.66
N THR A 111 -21.00 -0.95 5.24
CA THR A 111 -19.55 -1.15 5.48
C THR A 111 -18.69 -1.21 4.22
N ARG A 112 -19.29 -1.18 3.02
CA ARG A 112 -18.55 -1.40 1.77
C ARG A 112 -18.41 -0.15 0.92
N ILE A 113 -17.32 -0.10 0.17
CA ILE A 113 -16.97 0.96 -0.77
C ILE A 113 -16.65 0.29 -2.10
N ILE A 114 -17.38 0.66 -3.15
CA ILE A 114 -17.09 0.29 -4.53
C ILE A 114 -16.17 1.36 -5.12
N VAL A 115 -15.08 0.92 -5.74
CA VAL A 115 -14.12 1.77 -6.44
C VAL A 115 -13.96 1.28 -7.87
N GLU A 116 -14.25 2.13 -8.84
CA GLU A 116 -14.08 1.83 -10.27
C GLU A 116 -13.11 2.83 -10.88
N LEU A 117 -12.02 2.30 -11.44
CA LEU A 117 -10.93 3.10 -12.02
C LEU A 117 -10.77 2.75 -13.50
N PRO A 118 -11.49 3.45 -14.41
CA PRO A 118 -11.41 3.17 -15.83
C PRO A 118 -10.09 3.70 -16.42
N GLY A 119 -9.54 2.96 -17.39
CA GLY A 119 -8.33 3.34 -18.12
C GLY A 119 -7.03 3.29 -17.29
N LEU A 120 -7.05 2.63 -16.13
CA LEU A 120 -5.87 2.41 -15.31
C LEU A 120 -4.94 1.36 -15.96
N GLN A 121 -3.66 1.71 -16.16
CA GLN A 121 -2.67 0.81 -16.76
C GLN A 121 -2.01 -0.11 -15.72
N ASP A 122 -1.68 0.43 -14.55
CA ASP A 122 -1.00 -0.28 -13.46
C ASP A 122 -1.99 -0.55 -12.31
N VAL A 123 -2.69 -1.67 -12.45
CA VAL A 123 -3.76 -2.14 -11.55
C VAL A 123 -3.21 -2.48 -10.17
N GLU A 124 -2.12 -3.26 -10.13
CA GLU A 124 -1.50 -3.72 -8.88
C GLU A 124 -0.98 -2.57 -8.03
N ARG A 125 -0.34 -1.58 -8.64
CA ARG A 125 0.12 -0.38 -7.92
C ARG A 125 -1.04 0.40 -7.31
N ALA A 126 -2.12 0.62 -8.05
CA ALA A 126 -3.29 1.33 -7.54
C ALA A 126 -3.96 0.56 -6.39
N LYS A 127 -4.09 -0.76 -6.54
CA LYS A 127 -4.63 -1.65 -5.50
C LYS A 127 -3.87 -1.54 -4.19
N ASN A 128 -2.54 -1.64 -4.25
CA ASN A 128 -1.68 -1.50 -3.07
C ASN A 128 -1.82 -0.12 -2.43
N LEU A 129 -1.90 0.95 -3.23
CA LEU A 129 -2.00 2.31 -2.69
C LEU A 129 -3.35 2.62 -2.04
N ILE A 130 -4.43 2.13 -2.64
CA ILE A 130 -5.78 2.37 -2.15
C ILE A 130 -6.05 1.55 -0.88
N GLY A 131 -5.52 0.33 -0.79
CA GLY A 131 -5.68 -0.55 0.37
C GLY A 131 -4.77 -0.23 1.57
N GLN A 132 -3.71 0.56 1.39
CA GLN A 132 -2.77 0.89 2.49
C GLN A 132 -3.42 1.75 3.58
N THR A 133 -3.26 1.41 4.86
CA THR A 133 -3.80 2.24 5.95
C THR A 133 -3.07 3.56 6.09
N ALA A 134 -1.74 3.55 5.97
CA ALA A 134 -0.91 4.75 6.03
C ALA A 134 -0.92 5.51 7.35
N LEU A 135 -0.95 4.77 8.45
CA LEU A 135 -0.86 5.34 9.78
C LEU A 135 0.56 5.88 10.00
N LEU A 136 0.73 7.19 9.81
CA LEU A 136 1.99 7.90 10.07
C LEU A 136 2.08 8.33 11.53
N GLU A 137 3.16 7.94 12.19
CA GLU A 137 3.45 8.30 13.58
C GLU A 137 4.90 8.72 13.76
N PHE A 138 5.12 9.73 14.59
CA PHE A 138 6.46 10.17 14.99
C PHE A 138 6.69 9.74 16.43
N GLN A 139 7.55 8.75 16.62
CA GLN A 139 7.86 8.16 17.91
C GLN A 139 9.32 8.42 18.27
N LEU A 140 9.63 8.64 19.56
CA LEU A 140 11.02 8.76 19.99
C LEU A 140 11.65 7.37 20.06
N VAL A 141 12.89 7.26 19.60
CA VAL A 141 13.68 6.04 19.73
C VAL A 141 14.43 6.08 21.05
N GLU A 142 14.29 5.01 21.83
CA GLU A 142 14.99 4.85 23.10
C GLU A 142 16.50 4.61 22.90
N PRO A 143 17.34 4.99 23.86
CA PRO A 143 18.78 4.79 23.79
C PRO A 143 19.18 3.32 23.56
N GLU A 144 20.26 3.12 22.82
CA GLU A 144 20.82 1.78 22.51
C GLU A 144 21.06 0.95 23.78
N VAL A 145 21.46 1.60 24.88
CA VAL A 145 21.73 0.94 26.17
C VAL A 145 20.48 0.28 26.75
N ASP A 146 19.34 0.96 26.67
CA ASP A 146 18.07 0.46 27.21
C ASP A 146 17.51 -0.66 26.32
N ARG A 147 17.61 -0.50 24.99
CA ARG A 147 17.31 -1.55 24.01
C ARG A 147 18.08 -2.82 24.32
N ASP A 148 19.40 -2.72 24.40
CA ASP A 148 20.28 -3.87 24.57
C ASP A 148 20.05 -4.56 25.92
N ARG A 149 19.79 -3.78 27.00
CA ARG A 149 19.45 -4.32 28.33
C ARG A 149 18.13 -5.10 28.30
N ILE A 150 17.10 -4.59 27.63
CA ILE A 150 15.80 -5.28 27.52
C ILE A 150 15.97 -6.57 26.71
N LEU A 151 16.65 -6.52 25.57
CA LEU A 151 16.90 -7.70 24.73
C LEU A 151 17.66 -8.81 25.48
N GLN A 152 18.67 -8.45 26.28
CA GLN A 152 19.39 -9.41 27.13
C GLN A 152 18.48 -10.08 28.16
N ARG A 153 17.59 -9.31 28.81
CA ARG A 153 16.63 -9.84 29.77
C ARG A 153 15.64 -10.79 29.10
N ILE A 154 15.10 -10.41 27.94
CA ILE A 154 14.19 -11.26 27.16
C ILE A 154 14.91 -12.55 26.77
N SER A 155 16.12 -12.46 26.22
CA SER A 155 16.90 -13.64 25.81
C SER A 155 17.17 -14.57 26.99
N GLY A 156 17.50 -14.04 28.18
CA GLY A 156 17.75 -14.86 29.37
C GLY A 156 16.50 -15.63 29.84
N VAL A 157 15.33 -14.98 29.86
CA VAL A 157 14.07 -15.62 30.27
C VAL A 157 13.60 -16.65 29.26
N LEU A 158 13.79 -16.39 27.96
CA LEU A 158 13.44 -17.34 26.90
C LEU A 158 14.38 -18.56 26.89
N ALA A 159 15.69 -18.33 27.08
CA ALA A 159 16.69 -19.41 27.12
C ALA A 159 16.51 -20.35 28.32
N ALA A 160 16.20 -19.81 29.50
CA ALA A 160 15.90 -20.63 30.68
C ALA A 160 14.75 -21.62 30.42
N ARG A 161 13.73 -21.20 29.66
CA ARG A 161 12.60 -22.06 29.32
C ARG A 161 12.93 -23.10 28.25
N ALA A 162 13.75 -22.75 27.26
CA ALA A 162 14.22 -23.73 26.27
C ALA A 162 14.94 -24.88 26.98
N ALA A 163 15.83 -24.56 27.92
CA ALA A 163 16.50 -25.55 28.77
C ALA A 163 15.51 -26.35 29.64
N GLU A 164 14.48 -25.72 30.22
CA GLU A 164 13.42 -26.43 30.97
C GLU A 164 12.57 -27.36 30.10
N ARG A 165 12.30 -26.99 28.84
CA ARG A 165 11.56 -27.82 27.87
C ARG A 165 12.41 -29.00 27.41
N GLU A 166 13.67 -28.76 27.05
CA GLU A 166 14.62 -29.82 26.68
C GLU A 166 14.85 -30.80 27.84
N ALA A 167 14.88 -30.32 29.09
CA ALA A 167 14.96 -31.17 30.27
C ALA A 167 13.70 -32.03 30.48
N LYS A 168 12.51 -31.52 30.13
CA LYS A 168 11.24 -32.27 30.21
C LYS A 168 11.08 -33.26 29.06
N GLU A 169 11.41 -32.88 27.84
CA GLU A 169 11.41 -33.76 26.66
C GLU A 169 12.50 -34.84 26.75
N GLY A 170 13.66 -34.53 27.32
CA GLY A 170 14.70 -35.51 27.63
C GLY A 170 14.29 -36.52 28.70
N THR A 171 13.42 -36.12 29.64
CA THR A 171 12.84 -37.01 30.65
C THR A 171 11.77 -37.93 30.04
N GLU A 172 10.98 -37.44 29.08
CA GLU A 172 9.99 -38.24 28.36
C GLU A 172 10.62 -39.20 27.33
N ARG A 173 11.68 -38.79 26.62
CA ARG A 173 12.50 -39.71 25.79
C ARG A 173 13.27 -40.73 26.63
N GLY A 174 13.73 -40.36 27.83
CA GLY A 174 14.34 -41.28 28.79
C GLY A 174 13.34 -42.30 29.36
N ALA A 175 12.08 -41.90 29.54
CA ALA A 175 11.01 -42.80 29.96
C ALA A 175 10.53 -43.74 28.83
N SER A 176 10.56 -43.30 27.57
CA SER A 176 10.23 -44.14 26.41
C SER A 176 11.36 -45.09 26.00
N ALA A 177 12.62 -44.80 26.33
CA ALA A 177 13.76 -45.67 26.02
C ALA A 177 13.93 -46.85 27.00
N ALA A 178 13.25 -46.82 28.15
CA ALA A 178 13.32 -47.88 29.16
C ALA A 178 12.32 -49.04 28.93
N SER A 179 11.54 -49.01 27.85
CA SER A 179 10.55 -50.04 27.51
C SER A 179 10.45 -50.26 26.00
N ALA A 180 11.58 -50.60 25.37
CA ALA A 180 11.61 -51.09 23.99
C ALA A 180 12.80 -52.04 23.77
N GLU A 181 12.83 -53.13 24.52
CA GLU A 181 13.53 -54.35 24.13
C GLU A 181 12.45 -55.41 23.89
N GLU A 182 12.12 -55.63 22.61
CA GLU A 182 11.51 -56.82 21.97
C GLU A 182 10.61 -56.41 20.78
N ALA A 183 11.10 -56.66 19.56
CA ALA A 183 10.39 -57.31 18.44
C ALA A 183 10.87 -56.81 17.06
N GLU A 184 11.37 -57.77 16.29
CA GLU A 184 11.82 -57.71 14.90
C GLU A 184 10.73 -57.45 13.84
N GLU A 185 11.20 -56.92 12.72
CA GLU A 185 10.80 -57.14 11.31
C GLU A 185 9.34 -57.03 10.83
N LYS A 186 9.11 -56.06 9.92
CA LYS A 186 8.70 -56.36 8.53
C LYS A 186 8.90 -55.18 7.55
N ALA A 187 9.28 -55.58 6.34
CA ALA A 187 9.74 -54.88 5.13
C ALA A 187 8.80 -53.80 4.50
N PRO A 188 9.30 -53.06 3.46
CA PRO A 188 8.81 -51.75 3.06
C PRO A 188 7.73 -51.78 1.96
N SER A 189 6.99 -50.68 1.85
CA SER A 189 6.16 -50.29 0.70
C SER A 189 6.62 -48.86 0.38
N LEU A 190 7.28 -48.49 -0.73
CA LEU A 190 7.13 -48.78 -2.16
C LEU A 190 5.73 -48.41 -2.70
N PHE A 191 5.63 -47.12 -3.07
CA PHE A 191 4.67 -46.42 -3.92
C PHE A 191 3.39 -45.85 -3.31
N GLY A 192 3.20 -44.55 -3.58
CA GLY A 192 1.99 -43.78 -3.31
C GLY A 192 2.25 -42.27 -3.43
N ASP A 193 2.50 -41.79 -4.65
CA ASP A 193 2.58 -40.37 -4.98
C ASP A 193 1.28 -39.63 -4.63
N VAL A 194 1.41 -38.46 -3.99
CA VAL A 194 0.45 -37.36 -4.13
C VAL A 194 1.24 -36.07 -4.30
N GLU A 195 1.03 -35.46 -5.46
CA GLU A 195 1.53 -34.16 -5.89
C GLU A 195 1.04 -33.03 -4.97
N GLY A 196 2.01 -32.22 -4.53
CA GLY A 196 1.95 -30.76 -4.54
C GLY A 196 0.77 -30.06 -3.88
N ASP A 197 0.75 -30.03 -2.55
CA ASP A 197 0.19 -28.90 -1.81
C ASP A 197 1.37 -28.07 -1.27
N GLU A 198 1.37 -26.76 -1.56
CA GLU A 198 2.33 -25.80 -1.02
C GLU A 198 2.12 -25.68 0.50
N ALA A 199 2.67 -26.63 1.24
CA ALA A 199 2.79 -26.57 2.67
C ALA A 199 3.83 -25.50 3.04
N GLU A 200 3.36 -24.51 3.80
CA GLU A 200 4.14 -23.56 4.59
C GLU A 200 5.47 -24.19 5.03
N SER A 201 6.56 -23.66 4.50
CA SER A 201 7.90 -24.13 4.82
C SER A 201 8.18 -23.88 6.28
N ASP A 202 8.09 -24.99 7.02
CA ASP A 202 8.75 -25.33 8.27
C ASP A 202 9.63 -24.21 8.81
N SER A 203 9.11 -23.50 9.82
CA SER A 203 9.85 -22.54 10.62
C SER A 203 10.97 -23.29 11.34
N GLY A 204 12.09 -23.49 10.65
CA GLY A 204 13.32 -24.05 11.16
C GLY A 204 13.91 -23.11 12.18
N THR A 205 13.30 -23.06 13.37
CA THR A 205 13.96 -22.60 14.58
C THR A 205 15.02 -23.64 14.86
N PRO A 206 16.32 -23.34 14.76
CA PRO A 206 17.35 -24.30 15.13
C PRO A 206 17.09 -24.74 16.58
N PRO A 207 17.12 -26.04 16.90
CA PRO A 207 16.99 -26.50 18.28
C PRO A 207 18.05 -25.79 19.14
N GLY A 208 17.61 -25.02 20.14
CA GLY A 208 18.49 -24.23 21.01
C GLY A 208 18.83 -22.80 20.55
N ALA A 209 18.23 -22.29 19.46
CA ALA A 209 18.42 -20.89 19.06
C ALA A 209 17.81 -19.94 20.11
N THR A 210 18.67 -19.14 20.73
CA THR A 210 18.25 -18.09 21.68
C THR A 210 17.94 -16.81 20.90
N LEU A 211 17.11 -15.93 21.46
CA LEU A 211 16.85 -14.62 20.82
C LEU A 211 18.16 -13.90 20.49
N ALA A 212 19.15 -13.97 21.37
CA ALA A 212 20.48 -13.39 21.16
C ALA A 212 21.24 -13.97 19.96
N SER A 213 21.07 -15.26 19.60
CA SER A 213 21.76 -15.85 18.44
C SER A 213 21.12 -15.49 17.11
N LEU A 214 19.87 -15.00 17.12
CA LEU A 214 19.14 -14.55 15.93
C LEU A 214 19.34 -13.05 15.66
N LEU A 215 19.95 -12.34 16.61
CA LEU A 215 20.27 -10.92 16.52
C LEU A 215 21.72 -10.76 16.09
N GLN A 216 21.94 -9.85 15.15
CA GLN A 216 23.27 -9.44 14.71
C GLN A 216 23.48 -7.96 15.02
N LYS A 217 24.72 -7.58 15.34
CA LYS A 217 25.08 -6.19 15.59
C LYS A 217 25.62 -5.57 14.30
N VAL A 218 24.93 -4.55 13.78
CA VAL A 218 25.31 -3.83 12.56
C VAL A 218 25.67 -2.40 12.96
N GLY A 219 26.97 -2.14 13.11
CA GLY A 219 27.46 -0.87 13.63
C GLY A 219 26.97 -0.63 15.06
N ARG A 220 26.10 0.38 15.23
CA ARG A 220 25.45 0.74 16.50
C ARG A 220 24.06 0.11 16.66
N GLU A 221 23.55 -0.47 15.59
CA GLU A 221 22.21 -1.03 15.55
C GLU A 221 22.20 -2.53 15.83
N VAL A 222 21.06 -2.99 16.31
CA VAL A 222 20.73 -4.41 16.36
C VAL A 222 19.86 -4.70 15.14
N ALA A 223 20.23 -5.72 14.38
CA ALA A 223 19.50 -6.13 13.20
C ALA A 223 19.17 -7.63 13.25
N VAL A 224 18.22 -8.03 12.43
CA VAL A 224 17.77 -9.41 12.27
C VAL A 224 17.85 -9.77 10.80
N GLY A 225 18.46 -10.89 10.47
CA GLY A 225 18.51 -11.36 9.08
C GLY A 225 17.11 -11.60 8.53
N LYS A 226 16.94 -11.44 7.22
CA LYS A 226 15.64 -11.60 6.55
C LYS A 226 14.99 -12.97 6.79
N ARG A 227 15.81 -14.03 6.94
CA ARG A 227 15.34 -15.40 7.20
C ARG A 227 14.85 -15.58 8.63
N GLU A 228 15.51 -14.92 9.58
CA GLU A 228 15.24 -15.04 11.01
C GLU A 228 14.13 -14.09 11.49
N LEU A 229 13.72 -13.12 10.67
CA LEU A 229 12.73 -12.08 11.02
C LEU A 229 11.43 -12.67 11.58
N ALA A 230 10.89 -13.70 10.94
CA ALA A 230 9.63 -14.32 11.37
C ALA A 230 9.77 -14.98 12.75
N ALA A 231 10.87 -15.69 12.99
CA ALA A 231 11.16 -16.31 14.28
C ALA A 231 11.31 -15.25 15.39
N VAL A 232 12.05 -14.17 15.13
CA VAL A 232 12.25 -13.09 16.11
C VAL A 232 10.93 -12.38 16.42
N LYS A 233 10.09 -12.08 15.42
CA LYS A 233 8.75 -11.48 15.66
C LYS A 233 7.90 -12.36 16.57
N THR A 234 7.90 -13.67 16.37
CA THR A 234 7.18 -14.62 17.21
C THR A 234 7.71 -14.66 18.64
N LEU A 235 9.03 -14.62 18.83
CA LEU A 235 9.66 -14.59 20.15
C LEU A 235 9.38 -13.29 20.91
N LEU A 236 9.40 -12.15 20.23
CA LEU A 236 9.11 -10.85 20.86
C LEU A 236 7.63 -10.71 21.26
N ARG A 237 6.71 -11.31 20.49
CA ARG A 237 5.27 -11.34 20.81
C ARG A 237 4.87 -12.38 21.86
N ALA A 238 5.80 -13.22 22.31
CA ALA A 238 5.51 -14.22 23.33
C ALA A 238 5.07 -13.52 24.65
N PRO A 239 4.04 -14.02 25.37
CA PRO A 239 3.51 -13.35 26.56
C PRO A 239 4.56 -12.98 27.62
N ARG A 240 5.54 -13.86 27.84
CA ARG A 240 6.65 -13.61 28.77
C ARG A 240 7.64 -12.54 28.30
N ALA A 241 7.86 -12.41 26.99
CA ALA A 241 8.66 -11.33 26.45
C ALA A 241 7.91 -10.00 26.66
N GLN A 242 6.60 -10.00 26.43
CA GLN A 242 5.74 -8.84 26.64
C GLN A 242 5.67 -8.38 28.11
N GLU A 243 5.80 -9.30 29.08
CA GLU A 243 5.89 -8.96 30.51
C GLU A 243 7.20 -8.23 30.88
N ILE A 244 8.27 -8.44 30.11
CA ILE A 244 9.58 -7.81 30.37
C ILE A 244 9.66 -6.43 29.70
N ILE A 245 9.00 -6.29 28.56
CA ILE A 245 8.94 -5.04 27.81
C ILE A 245 8.09 -4.04 28.60
N PRO A 246 8.64 -2.87 28.99
CA PRO A 246 7.87 -1.84 29.65
C PRO A 246 6.64 -1.41 28.83
N ASN A 247 5.56 -1.00 29.51
CA ASN A 247 4.30 -0.70 28.83
C ASN A 247 4.37 0.52 27.90
N ASP A 248 5.34 1.40 28.09
CA ASP A 248 5.58 2.65 27.38
C ASP A 248 6.46 2.52 26.13
N VAL A 249 7.10 1.36 25.92
CA VAL A 249 8.00 1.13 24.77
C VAL A 249 7.64 -0.14 23.99
N GLU A 250 7.99 -0.17 22.72
CA GLU A 250 7.80 -1.33 21.85
C GLU A 250 8.94 -1.51 20.86
N PHE A 251 9.07 -2.73 20.36
CA PHE A 251 10.06 -3.09 19.37
C PHE A 251 9.44 -3.02 17.98
N LEU A 252 9.97 -2.15 17.13
CA LEU A 252 9.57 -2.04 15.73
C LEU A 252 10.75 -2.35 14.81
N PHE A 253 10.44 -2.93 13.65
CA PHE A 253 11.43 -3.24 12.62
C PHE A 253 11.48 -2.14 11.57
N SER A 254 12.60 -2.01 10.87
CA SER A 254 12.67 -1.21 9.66
C SER A 254 11.64 -1.69 8.63
N SER A 255 11.04 -0.78 7.87
CA SER A 255 10.09 -1.13 6.80
C SER A 255 10.79 -1.85 5.65
N LYS A 256 12.06 -1.55 5.42
CA LYS A 256 12.88 -2.12 4.34
C LYS A 256 14.06 -2.92 4.87
N PRO A 257 14.48 -3.96 4.14
CA PRO A 257 15.75 -4.61 4.39
C PRO A 257 16.90 -3.71 3.95
N GLU A 258 17.95 -3.67 4.76
CA GLU A 258 19.24 -3.06 4.45
C GLU A 258 20.29 -4.15 4.21
N GLY A 259 21.40 -3.80 3.55
CA GLY A 259 22.48 -4.73 3.23
C GLY A 259 22.45 -5.27 1.79
N ASP A 260 23.48 -6.03 1.43
CA ASP A 260 23.63 -6.62 0.10
C ASP A 260 22.60 -7.74 -0.15
N THR A 261 22.33 -8.04 -1.42
CA THR A 261 21.26 -8.97 -1.87
C THR A 261 21.27 -10.35 -1.18
N GLY A 262 22.43 -10.81 -0.67
CA GLY A 262 22.57 -12.08 0.05
C GLY A 262 22.43 -12.00 1.58
N ASP A 263 22.70 -10.83 2.16
CA ASP A 263 22.79 -10.59 3.61
C ASP A 263 21.82 -9.48 4.04
N GLN A 264 20.61 -9.52 3.50
CA GLN A 264 19.56 -8.56 3.84
C GLN A 264 19.15 -8.69 5.31
N TYR A 265 19.10 -7.58 6.02
CA TYR A 265 18.71 -7.50 7.43
C TYR A 265 17.73 -6.37 7.69
N TYR A 266 16.94 -6.50 8.75
CA TYR A 266 16.04 -5.48 9.24
C TYR A 266 16.55 -4.91 10.55
N ILE A 267 16.58 -3.59 10.68
CA ILE A 267 17.01 -2.94 11.92
C ILE A 267 15.88 -3.03 12.95
N LEU A 268 16.25 -3.32 14.18
CA LEU A 268 15.36 -3.39 15.32
C LEU A 268 15.49 -2.14 16.18
N TYR A 269 14.42 -1.36 16.21
CA TYR A 269 14.29 -0.14 17.00
C TYR A 269 13.49 -0.40 18.27
N LEU A 270 13.90 0.23 19.37
CA LEU A 270 13.07 0.38 20.56
C LEU A 270 12.49 1.78 20.53
N VAL A 271 11.17 1.90 20.49
CA VAL A 271 10.47 3.18 20.34
C VAL A 271 9.42 3.35 21.42
N GLN A 272 9.05 4.60 21.71
CA GLN A 272 7.97 4.90 22.63
C GLN A 272 6.61 4.62 21.96
N LYS A 273 5.75 3.85 22.63
CA LYS A 273 4.40 3.52 22.13
C LYS A 273 3.50 4.73 21.94
N VAL A 274 3.70 5.79 22.72
CA VAL A 274 2.90 7.02 22.61
C VAL A 274 3.56 7.93 21.58
N PRO A 275 2.95 8.14 20.40
CA PRO A 275 3.52 9.00 19.38
C PRO A 275 3.52 10.47 19.86
N LYS A 276 4.57 11.19 19.50
CA LYS A 276 4.69 12.64 19.76
C LYS A 276 3.94 13.48 18.73
N MET A 277 3.76 12.95 17.52
CA MET A 277 3.02 13.57 16.42
C MET A 277 2.45 12.47 15.52
N THR A 278 1.33 12.75 14.85
CA THR A 278 0.62 11.81 13.96
C THR A 278 0.42 12.40 12.57
N GLY A 279 0.08 11.55 11.60
CA GLY A 279 -0.22 11.94 10.21
C GLY A 279 -1.31 12.98 10.06
N ALA A 280 -2.28 13.05 10.98
CA ALA A 280 -3.31 14.09 10.99
C ALA A 280 -2.78 15.53 11.06
N MET A 281 -1.51 15.71 11.49
CA MET A 281 -0.84 17.01 11.57
C MET A 281 -0.02 17.34 10.30
N ILE A 282 -0.10 16.51 9.26
CA ILE A 282 0.50 16.75 7.95
C ILE A 282 -0.52 17.46 7.05
N ALA A 283 -0.11 18.59 6.48
CA ALA A 283 -0.90 19.37 5.55
C ALA A 283 -0.64 18.95 4.09
N ASP A 284 0.61 18.66 3.75
CA ASP A 284 0.99 18.22 2.41
C ASP A 284 2.26 17.37 2.44
N ALA A 285 2.42 16.54 1.40
CA ALA A 285 3.59 15.72 1.15
C ALA A 285 3.95 15.79 -0.33
N SER A 286 5.21 16.07 -0.67
CA SER A 286 5.66 16.21 -2.06
C SER A 286 7.01 15.55 -2.28
N VAL A 287 7.20 14.96 -3.46
CA VAL A 287 8.50 14.38 -3.84
C VAL A 287 9.43 15.47 -4.35
N SER A 288 10.68 15.46 -3.89
CA SER A 288 11.75 16.27 -4.45
C SER A 288 13.04 15.47 -4.57
N ILE A 289 14.02 15.99 -5.31
CA ILE A 289 15.35 15.39 -5.39
C ILE A 289 16.23 16.08 -4.36
N GLY A 290 16.83 15.26 -3.49
CA GLY A 290 17.76 15.69 -2.46
C GLY A 290 18.93 16.49 -3.01
N GLN A 291 19.12 17.70 -2.47
CA GLN A 291 20.20 18.60 -2.85
C GLN A 291 21.34 18.66 -1.82
N SER A 292 21.12 18.13 -0.62
CA SER A 292 22.10 18.09 0.45
C SER A 292 23.11 16.97 0.24
N VAL A 293 24.34 17.15 0.74
CA VAL A 293 25.44 16.18 0.59
C VAL A 293 25.06 14.77 1.07
N GLU A 294 24.24 14.68 2.12
CA GLU A 294 23.85 13.40 2.76
C GLU A 294 22.90 12.53 1.93
N TYR A 295 22.09 13.15 1.06
CA TYR A 295 21.08 12.47 0.24
C TYR A 295 21.06 13.05 -1.19
N LEU A 296 22.24 13.40 -1.70
CA LEU A 296 22.40 14.04 -3.00
C LEU A 296 21.88 13.14 -4.12
N ASN A 297 21.02 13.69 -4.97
CA ASN A 297 20.40 12.97 -6.10
C ASN A 297 19.53 11.76 -5.67
N GLN A 298 19.08 11.72 -4.42
CA GLN A 298 18.13 10.72 -3.94
C GLN A 298 16.72 11.30 -3.93
N PRO A 299 15.69 10.54 -4.33
CA PRO A 299 14.30 10.96 -4.16
C PRO A 299 13.97 11.01 -2.67
N ILE A 300 13.39 12.13 -2.23
CA ILE A 300 12.99 12.38 -0.84
C ILE A 300 11.53 12.85 -0.80
N VAL A 301 10.86 12.65 0.32
CA VAL A 301 9.51 13.18 0.54
C VAL A 301 9.57 14.37 1.50
N ASP A 302 9.33 15.56 0.96
CA ASP A 302 9.11 16.77 1.74
C ASP A 302 7.72 16.72 2.39
N LEU A 303 7.68 16.96 3.70
CA LEU A 303 6.45 17.09 4.47
C LEU A 303 6.26 18.54 4.92
N LEU A 304 5.02 19.00 4.82
CA LEU A 304 4.54 20.25 5.35
C LEU A 304 3.51 19.95 6.42
N THR A 305 3.72 20.44 7.64
CA THR A 305 2.75 20.28 8.73
C THR A 305 1.68 21.37 8.73
N THR A 306 0.53 21.08 9.33
CA THR A 306 -0.51 22.09 9.63
C THR A 306 -0.02 23.09 10.68
N GLU A 307 -0.77 24.19 10.92
CA GLU A 307 -0.43 25.16 11.96
C GLU A 307 -0.31 24.54 13.36
N GLU A 308 -1.15 23.54 13.66
CA GLU A 308 -1.07 22.77 14.89
C GLU A 308 0.20 21.90 14.91
N GLY A 309 0.48 21.20 13.82
CA GLY A 309 1.68 20.39 13.65
C GLY A 309 2.96 21.21 13.84
N VAL A 310 3.03 22.44 13.32
CA VAL A 310 4.17 23.35 13.54
C VAL A 310 4.43 23.55 15.04
N ARG A 311 3.38 23.76 15.85
CA ARG A 311 3.54 23.98 17.31
C ARG A 311 4.05 22.73 18.01
N VAL A 312 3.45 21.58 17.73
CA VAL A 312 3.82 20.29 18.33
C VAL A 312 5.23 19.91 17.90
N PHE A 313 5.53 19.96 16.61
CA PHE A 313 6.82 19.60 16.05
C PHE A 313 7.95 20.50 16.56
N LYS A 314 7.69 21.80 16.69
CA LYS A 314 8.61 22.76 17.33
C LYS A 314 8.90 22.41 18.78
N GLN A 315 7.89 21.95 19.53
CA GLN A 315 8.07 21.57 20.94
C GLN A 315 8.87 20.27 21.04
N VAL A 316 8.52 19.25 20.25
CA VAL A 316 9.20 17.95 20.24
C VAL A 316 10.67 18.11 19.85
N THR A 317 10.96 18.70 18.69
CA THR A 317 12.34 18.91 18.23
C THR A 317 13.15 19.85 19.11
N GLY A 318 12.49 20.69 19.92
CA GLY A 318 13.16 21.58 20.87
C GLY A 318 13.50 20.93 22.21
N ASN A 319 12.75 19.90 22.61
CA ASN A 319 12.93 19.22 23.89
C ASN A 319 13.86 18.00 23.77
N TYR A 320 13.95 17.41 22.58
CA TYR A 320 14.63 16.15 22.32
C TYR A 320 15.77 16.33 21.30
N ILE A 321 16.62 17.35 21.49
CA ILE A 321 17.80 17.58 20.64
C ILE A 321 18.80 16.44 20.87
N ASP A 322 19.46 16.01 19.79
CA ASP A 322 20.38 14.86 19.73
C ASP A 322 19.73 13.49 19.97
N GLU A 323 18.40 13.43 20.12
CA GLU A 323 17.63 12.19 20.14
C GLU A 323 17.13 11.82 18.74
N ARG A 324 16.76 10.55 18.55
CA ARG A 324 16.25 10.05 17.28
C ARG A 324 14.73 10.05 17.26
N LEU A 325 14.17 10.55 16.17
CA LEU A 325 12.74 10.58 15.94
C LEU A 325 12.41 9.57 14.85
N ALA A 326 11.87 8.42 15.23
CA ALA A 326 11.39 7.41 14.29
C ALA A 326 10.12 7.91 13.60
N ILE A 327 10.12 7.79 12.28
CA ILE A 327 8.96 7.97 11.41
C ILE A 327 8.43 6.57 11.14
N VAL A 328 7.33 6.24 11.80
CA VAL A 328 6.68 4.93 11.76
C VAL A 328 5.51 5.01 10.79
N LEU A 329 5.42 4.04 9.89
CA LEU A 329 4.30 3.85 8.97
C LEU A 329 3.74 2.44 9.15
N ASP A 330 2.46 2.34 9.51
CA ASP A 330 1.77 1.05 9.69
C ASP A 330 2.53 0.07 10.62
N GLY A 331 3.11 0.60 11.70
CA GLY A 331 3.86 -0.20 12.69
C GLY A 331 5.26 -0.65 12.24
N SER A 332 5.80 -0.08 11.16
CA SER A 332 7.19 -0.30 10.73
C SER A 332 7.95 1.02 10.64
N VAL A 333 9.22 1.05 11.07
CA VAL A 333 10.04 2.26 11.05
C VAL A 333 10.56 2.50 9.65
N TYR A 334 10.14 3.59 9.01
CA TYR A 334 10.60 3.95 7.67
C TYR A 334 11.97 4.63 7.71
N SER A 335 12.14 5.57 8.65
CA SER A 335 13.41 6.25 8.90
C SER A 335 13.47 6.68 10.36
N ALA A 336 14.67 6.78 10.92
CA ALA A 336 14.88 7.23 12.30
C ALA A 336 16.03 8.26 12.39
N PRO A 337 15.85 9.45 11.77
CA PRO A 337 16.84 10.51 11.78
C PRO A 337 17.06 11.10 13.19
N THR A 338 18.25 11.65 13.41
CA THR A 338 18.60 12.38 14.63
C THR A 338 18.14 13.83 14.55
N ILE A 339 17.54 14.34 15.63
CA ILE A 339 17.13 15.74 15.75
C ILE A 339 18.37 16.60 15.99
N GLN A 340 18.85 17.25 14.93
CA GLN A 340 20.04 18.11 15.01
C GLN A 340 19.73 19.52 15.55
N SER A 341 18.52 20.01 15.29
CA SER A 341 18.11 21.36 15.69
C SER A 341 16.61 21.47 15.81
N LYS A 342 16.17 22.52 16.51
CA LYS A 342 14.75 22.81 16.70
C LYS A 342 14.13 23.34 15.41
N ILE A 343 13.10 22.66 14.91
CA ILE A 343 12.43 23.00 13.66
C ILE A 343 11.33 24.04 13.94
N MET A 344 11.46 25.24 13.35
CA MET A 344 10.52 26.35 13.57
C MET A 344 9.36 26.40 12.58
N ASN A 345 9.56 25.87 11.37
CA ASN A 345 8.70 26.08 10.21
C ASN A 345 7.84 24.86 9.85
N GLY A 346 7.90 23.78 10.62
CA GLY A 346 7.10 22.57 10.39
C GLY A 346 7.43 21.84 9.08
N ARG A 347 8.64 22.03 8.55
CA ARG A 347 9.13 21.27 7.39
C ARG A 347 9.96 20.09 7.87
N SER A 348 9.70 18.91 7.32
CA SER A 348 10.52 17.73 7.54
C SER A 348 10.70 16.96 6.25
N ILE A 349 11.70 16.08 6.22
CA ILE A 349 12.02 15.26 5.07
C ILE A 349 12.01 13.80 5.52
N ILE A 350 11.37 12.94 4.73
CA ILE A 350 11.53 11.48 4.84
C ILE A 350 12.53 11.05 3.78
N THR A 351 13.60 10.39 4.23
CA THR A 351 14.61 9.75 3.38
C THR A 351 14.38 8.23 3.35
N GLY A 352 15.13 7.52 2.51
CA GLY A 352 15.05 6.06 2.43
C GLY A 352 13.91 5.54 1.57
N SER A 353 13.26 6.42 0.78
CA SER A 353 12.18 6.02 -0.13
C SER A 353 12.60 5.16 -1.31
N GLY A 354 13.90 4.88 -1.47
CA GLY A 354 14.38 4.00 -2.53
C GLY A 354 14.36 4.73 -3.87
N ASP A 355 13.37 4.40 -4.71
CA ASP A 355 13.21 4.98 -6.04
C ASP A 355 12.18 6.15 -6.06
N GLU A 356 12.11 6.84 -7.20
CA GLU A 356 11.19 7.98 -7.38
C GLU A 356 9.71 7.55 -7.38
N ALA A 357 9.42 6.35 -7.89
CA ALA A 357 8.05 5.84 -7.97
C ALA A 357 7.50 5.55 -6.58
N GLU A 358 8.30 4.93 -5.71
CA GLU A 358 7.96 4.63 -4.33
C GLU A 358 7.87 5.91 -3.49
N ALA A 359 8.78 6.88 -3.68
CA ALA A 359 8.66 8.20 -3.05
C ALA A 359 7.34 8.88 -3.42
N LYS A 360 6.91 8.77 -4.68
CA LYS A 360 5.63 9.31 -5.16
C LYS A 360 4.45 8.60 -4.53
N ASP A 361 4.50 7.27 -4.42
CA ASP A 361 3.45 6.48 -3.79
C ASP A 361 3.30 6.85 -2.31
N LEU A 362 4.42 6.93 -1.59
CA LEU A 362 4.45 7.39 -0.20
C LEU A 362 3.86 8.81 -0.07
N ALA A 363 4.25 9.76 -0.94
CA ALA A 363 3.72 11.12 -0.89
C ALA A 363 2.21 11.18 -1.13
N ILE A 364 1.65 10.38 -2.05
CA ILE A 364 0.21 10.30 -2.29
C ILE A 364 -0.52 9.82 -1.04
N VAL A 365 0.01 8.74 -0.46
CA VAL A 365 -0.57 8.09 0.71
C VAL A 365 -0.55 8.99 1.94
N LEU A 366 0.56 9.69 2.18
CA LEU A 366 0.69 10.63 3.30
C LEU A 366 -0.18 11.88 3.12
N ARG A 367 -0.32 12.39 1.89
CA ARG A 367 -1.15 13.56 1.60
C ARG A 367 -2.64 13.26 1.77
N ALA A 368 -3.07 12.09 1.33
CA ALA A 368 -4.47 11.67 1.47
C ALA A 368 -4.85 11.37 2.93
N GLY A 369 -3.87 11.06 3.77
CA GLY A 369 -4.07 10.73 5.17
C GLY A 369 -4.28 9.24 5.44
N ALA A 370 -4.34 8.92 6.73
CA ALA A 370 -4.52 7.55 7.20
C ALA A 370 -5.99 7.12 7.08
N LEU A 371 -6.23 5.85 6.72
CA LEU A 371 -7.55 5.25 6.81
C LEU A 371 -7.98 5.12 8.28
N PRO A 372 -9.23 5.48 8.63
CA PRO A 372 -9.70 5.44 10.01
C PRO A 372 -9.83 4.01 10.56
N ALA A 373 -9.97 3.03 9.67
CA ALA A 373 -9.98 1.62 9.98
C ALA A 373 -9.33 0.84 8.84
N LYS A 374 -8.94 -0.41 9.11
CA LYS A 374 -8.38 -1.31 8.10
C LYS A 374 -9.45 -1.57 7.03
N VAL A 375 -9.03 -1.61 5.77
CA VAL A 375 -9.93 -1.91 4.66
C VAL A 375 -9.43 -3.14 3.92
N GLU A 376 -10.33 -4.09 3.70
CA GLU A 376 -10.04 -5.34 3.02
C GLU A 376 -10.71 -5.38 1.65
N ILE A 377 -10.03 -5.93 0.65
CA ILE A 377 -10.58 -6.07 -0.70
C ILE A 377 -11.30 -7.42 -0.75
N ILE A 378 -12.64 -7.38 -0.79
CA ILE A 378 -13.48 -8.59 -0.82
C ILE A 378 -13.78 -9.06 -2.25
N GLU A 379 -13.71 -8.14 -3.22
CA GLU A 379 -13.90 -8.45 -4.63
C GLU A 379 -12.97 -7.60 -5.49
N ASP A 380 -12.33 -8.24 -6.46
CA ASP A 380 -11.45 -7.62 -7.44
C ASP A 380 -11.82 -8.14 -8.83
N ARG A 381 -12.27 -7.24 -9.70
CA ARG A 381 -12.51 -7.51 -11.12
C ARG A 381 -11.65 -6.57 -11.94
N THR A 382 -10.63 -7.13 -12.56
CA THR A 382 -9.75 -6.41 -13.47
C THR A 382 -10.09 -6.76 -14.92
N VAL A 383 -10.34 -5.75 -15.75
CA VAL A 383 -10.61 -5.90 -17.18
C VAL A 383 -9.45 -5.29 -17.97
N GLY A 384 -8.81 -6.09 -18.81
CA GLY A 384 -7.70 -5.63 -19.65
C GLY A 384 -8.16 -4.62 -20.72
N PRO A 385 -7.37 -3.57 -21.02
CA PRO A 385 -7.73 -2.57 -22.05
C PRO A 385 -7.93 -3.15 -23.47
N SER A 386 -7.32 -4.30 -23.78
CA SER A 386 -7.45 -4.96 -25.08
C SER A 386 -8.85 -5.53 -25.32
N LEU A 387 -9.47 -6.14 -24.29
CA LEU A 387 -10.82 -6.71 -24.40
C LEU A 387 -11.88 -5.64 -24.72
N GLY A 388 -11.73 -4.46 -24.11
CA GLY A 388 -12.60 -3.32 -24.39
C GLY A 388 -12.41 -2.76 -25.79
N ARG A 389 -11.17 -2.65 -26.26
CA ARG A 389 -10.87 -2.15 -27.61
C ARG A 389 -11.47 -3.04 -28.70
N ASP A 390 -11.32 -4.35 -28.59
CA ASP A 390 -11.86 -5.30 -29.57
C ASP A 390 -13.39 -5.19 -29.63
N SER A 391 -14.04 -5.10 -28.46
CA SER A 391 -15.49 -4.87 -28.36
C SER A 391 -15.95 -3.56 -29.02
N ILE A 392 -15.14 -2.50 -28.94
CA ILE A 392 -15.42 -1.22 -29.60
C ILE A 392 -15.26 -1.34 -31.12
N GLU A 393 -14.21 -2.00 -31.61
CA GLU A 393 -13.98 -2.18 -33.05
C GLU A 393 -15.09 -3.04 -33.69
N ASP A 394 -15.47 -4.14 -33.04
CA ASP A 394 -16.58 -5.00 -33.48
C ASP A 394 -17.93 -4.27 -33.40
N GLY A 395 -18.19 -3.51 -32.33
CA GLY A 395 -19.39 -2.69 -32.21
C GLY A 395 -19.51 -1.64 -33.31
N LYS A 396 -18.39 -0.98 -33.68
CA LYS A 396 -18.33 -0.01 -34.78
C LYS A 396 -18.65 -0.68 -36.13
N THR A 397 -18.04 -1.82 -36.43
CA THR A 397 -18.29 -2.53 -37.70
C THR A 397 -19.72 -3.03 -37.79
N ALA A 398 -20.26 -3.61 -36.71
CA ALA A 398 -21.65 -4.05 -36.64
C ALA A 398 -22.64 -2.90 -36.85
N ALA A 399 -22.44 -1.76 -36.19
CA ALA A 399 -23.30 -0.58 -36.36
C ALA A 399 -23.30 -0.04 -37.79
N LEU A 400 -22.13 0.03 -38.44
CA LEU A 400 -22.01 0.46 -39.84
C LEU A 400 -22.72 -0.51 -40.80
N ILE A 401 -22.55 -1.82 -40.60
CA ILE A 401 -23.22 -2.85 -41.41
C ILE A 401 -24.73 -2.77 -41.20
N SER A 402 -25.22 -2.67 -39.96
CA SER A 402 -26.65 -2.53 -39.66
C SER A 402 -27.25 -1.28 -40.30
N MET A 403 -26.56 -0.13 -40.20
CA MET A 403 -27.01 1.11 -40.83
C MET A 403 -27.10 0.99 -42.36
N ALA A 404 -26.11 0.37 -43.00
CA ALA A 404 -26.11 0.12 -44.44
C ALA A 404 -27.24 -0.83 -44.87
N LEU A 405 -27.47 -1.91 -44.12
CA LEU A 405 -28.55 -2.86 -44.38
C LEU A 405 -29.93 -2.23 -44.23
N ILE A 406 -30.14 -1.41 -43.19
CA ILE A 406 -31.39 -0.68 -42.99
C ILE A 406 -31.64 0.32 -44.12
N ALA A 407 -30.61 1.06 -44.55
CA ALA A 407 -30.72 1.99 -45.67
C ALA A 407 -31.06 1.26 -46.98
N LEU A 408 -30.40 0.12 -47.24
CA LEU A 408 -30.69 -0.72 -48.40
C LEU A 408 -32.13 -1.26 -48.35
N PHE A 409 -32.57 -1.75 -47.19
CA PHE A 409 -33.93 -2.23 -46.98
C PHE A 409 -34.96 -1.12 -47.23
N MET A 410 -34.73 0.09 -46.71
CA MET A 410 -35.61 1.23 -46.92
C MET A 410 -35.72 1.60 -48.41
N LEU A 411 -34.60 1.56 -49.16
CA LEU A 411 -34.58 1.83 -50.59
C LEU A 411 -35.31 0.76 -51.42
N LEU A 412 -35.29 -0.49 -50.97
CA LEU A 412 -35.99 -1.59 -51.64
C LEU A 412 -37.48 -1.64 -51.30
N TYR A 413 -37.86 -1.22 -50.09
CA TYR A 413 -39.23 -1.34 -49.58
C TYR A 413 -40.10 -0.12 -49.89
N TYR A 414 -39.55 1.09 -49.78
CA TYR A 414 -40.21 2.37 -50.06
C TYR A 414 -39.78 2.92 -51.41
#